data_AF-A0A5Q4BXQ8-F1
#
_entry.id   AF-A0A5Q4BXQ8-F1
#
_cell.length_a   1.000
_cell.length_b   1.000
_cell.length_c   1.000
_cell.angle_alpha   90.00
_cell.angle_beta   90.00
_cell.angle_gamma   90.00
#
_symmetry.space_group_name_H-M   'P 1'
#
loop_
_entity.id
_entity.type
_entity.pdbx_description
1 polymer ?
#
loop_
_entity_poly.entity_id
_entity_poly.type
_entity_poly.pdbx_seq_one_letter_code
_entity_poly.pdbx_strand_id
1 'polypeptide(L)'
;MNDQQDSQNAAGFVAFGDSYSAGIGTGVDGVEDECRLGSHAHPVLIFTDLAKSQGANAATFQFLSCTGSTTDNVLSGGERSQIDKFNTSINTDFAILSIGGNDLGFFRVMNACIFRFYSFYSGTCEAALQDVSDRIEGPDFEQRLEMVIMEILDKVHWEKRPWFVITVTGYARFFSVETDECDNCTLGVWWQGPKLKRDVRQRMNNMVMAVNDKLKRSIDAVNARFTTPKVIFVDYDARFDGHRFCEPTVTEPAYNRTETWFFLVGGKDNNPNVTDPTPAPNGTSIRTDGARSRTLSPLSTLVDPDTCLSPAEGSGDWGLMALCYMTRAKRDDPSLRFAHEGVMIQNSIEASVMKP
;
A
#
# COMPACT_ATOMS: atom_id res chain seq x y z
N MET A 1 12.42 -48.63 -17.89
CA MET A 1 12.49 -47.17 -17.91
C MET A 1 11.14 -46.70 -17.39
N ASN A 2 11.05 -46.45 -16.09
CA ASN A 2 9.86 -45.88 -15.46
C ASN A 2 10.07 -44.37 -15.45
N ASP A 3 9.39 -43.66 -16.35
CA ASP A 3 9.17 -42.22 -16.22
C ASP A 3 8.25 -42.01 -15.02
N GLN A 4 8.84 -41.77 -13.86
CA GLN A 4 8.14 -41.09 -12.77
C GLN A 4 7.93 -39.65 -13.24
N GLN A 5 6.74 -39.39 -13.77
CA GLN A 5 6.17 -38.05 -13.76
C GLN A 5 6.11 -37.62 -12.29
N ASP A 6 7.09 -36.81 -11.87
CA ASP A 6 6.96 -35.98 -10.68
C ASP A 6 5.65 -35.20 -10.83
N SER A 7 4.65 -35.55 -10.02
CA SER A 7 3.48 -34.71 -9.88
C SER A 7 3.98 -33.41 -9.25
N GLN A 8 4.25 -32.38 -10.05
CA GLN A 8 4.47 -31.05 -9.52
C GLN A 8 3.20 -30.69 -8.75
N ASN A 9 3.31 -30.67 -7.41
CA ASN A 9 2.23 -30.18 -6.57
C ASN A 9 1.90 -28.75 -7.01
N ALA A 10 0.62 -28.48 -7.13
CA ALA A 10 0.09 -27.18 -7.53
C ALA A 10 0.67 -26.06 -6.64
N ALA A 11 1.50 -25.16 -7.16
CA ALA A 11 2.17 -24.17 -6.32
C ALA A 11 1.17 -23.18 -5.72
N GLY A 12 1.24 -22.98 -4.41
CA GLY A 12 0.32 -22.11 -3.70
C GLY A 12 1.00 -20.98 -2.95
N PHE A 13 0.35 -19.84 -2.78
CA PHE A 13 0.83 -18.82 -1.85
C PHE A 13 -0.27 -17.98 -1.20
N VAL A 14 0.11 -17.27 -0.16
CA VAL A 14 -0.75 -16.35 0.58
C VAL A 14 -0.11 -14.96 0.62
N ALA A 15 -0.90 -13.91 0.45
CA ALA A 15 -0.42 -12.53 0.56
C ALA A 15 -1.04 -11.85 1.79
N PHE A 16 -0.19 -11.52 2.75
CA PHE A 16 -0.49 -10.73 3.93
C PHE A 16 -0.02 -9.29 3.72
N GLY A 17 -0.64 -8.34 4.40
CA GLY A 17 -0.08 -6.99 4.46
C GLY A 17 -1.07 -5.85 4.49
N ASP A 18 -0.53 -4.66 4.24
CA ASP A 18 -1.20 -3.37 4.17
C ASP A 18 -1.59 -3.01 2.72
N SER A 19 -1.81 -1.72 2.48
CA SER A 19 -2.21 -1.16 1.18
C SER A 19 -1.21 -1.42 0.05
N TYR A 20 0.08 -1.59 0.34
CA TYR A 20 1.10 -1.86 -0.69
C TYR A 20 0.99 -3.29 -1.23
N SER A 21 0.54 -4.25 -0.41
CA SER A 21 0.21 -5.61 -0.87
C SER A 21 -1.23 -5.72 -1.38
N ALA A 22 -2.19 -5.06 -0.72
CA ALA A 22 -3.58 -5.01 -1.18
C ALA A 22 -3.72 -4.34 -2.56
N GLY A 23 -2.81 -3.42 -2.90
CA GLY A 23 -2.80 -2.73 -4.19
C GLY A 23 -3.98 -1.79 -4.37
N ILE A 24 -4.29 -1.01 -3.32
CA ILE A 24 -5.28 0.08 -3.43
C ILE A 24 -4.96 0.95 -4.65
N GLY A 25 -5.95 1.16 -5.50
CA GLY A 25 -5.84 1.95 -6.73
C GLY A 25 -5.38 1.23 -7.98
N THR A 26 -5.12 -0.06 -7.89
CA THR A 26 -4.76 -0.87 -9.05
C THR A 26 -5.98 -1.41 -9.82
N GLY A 27 -7.14 -0.75 -9.67
CA GLY A 27 -8.43 -1.16 -10.24
C GLY A 27 -9.10 -2.28 -9.43
N VAL A 28 -10.42 -2.47 -9.59
CA VAL A 28 -11.19 -3.53 -8.93
C VAL A 28 -12.18 -4.17 -9.89
N ASP A 29 -12.38 -5.49 -9.77
CA ASP A 29 -13.42 -6.21 -10.51
C ASP A 29 -14.75 -6.12 -9.76
N GLY A 30 -15.50 -5.05 -10.01
CA GLY A 30 -16.84 -4.85 -9.45
C GLY A 30 -16.88 -3.79 -8.35
N VAL A 31 -17.35 -4.17 -7.16
CA VAL A 31 -17.46 -3.26 -6.01
C VAL A 31 -16.19 -3.37 -5.18
N GLU A 32 -15.53 -2.25 -4.94
CA GLU A 32 -14.37 -2.17 -4.04
C GLU A 32 -14.76 -2.68 -2.65
N ASP A 33 -14.01 -3.65 -2.13
CA ASP A 33 -14.21 -4.20 -0.79
C ASP A 33 -13.53 -3.33 0.29
N GLU A 34 -13.80 -3.61 1.57
CA GLU A 34 -13.26 -2.85 2.71
C GLU A 34 -11.73 -2.90 2.82
N CYS A 35 -11.10 -3.96 2.32
CA CYS A 35 -9.64 -4.11 2.27
C CYS A 35 -9.00 -3.49 1.04
N ARG A 36 -9.83 -3.09 0.05
CA ARG A 36 -9.44 -2.49 -1.23
C ARG A 36 -8.47 -3.35 -2.01
N LEU A 37 -8.84 -4.62 -2.20
CA LEU A 37 -8.04 -5.57 -2.96
C LEU A 37 -8.07 -5.22 -4.44
N GLY A 38 -6.92 -4.82 -4.97
CA GLY A 38 -6.79 -4.38 -6.35
C GLY A 38 -6.58 -5.54 -7.33
N SER A 39 -7.25 -5.47 -8.48
CA SER A 39 -7.16 -6.46 -9.57
C SER A 39 -5.78 -6.50 -10.25
N HIS A 40 -4.98 -5.44 -10.12
CA HIS A 40 -3.60 -5.39 -10.61
C HIS A 40 -2.58 -5.23 -9.48
N ALA A 41 -2.94 -5.61 -8.26
CA ALA A 41 -2.00 -5.65 -7.15
C ALA A 41 -0.87 -6.64 -7.43
N HIS A 42 0.34 -6.37 -6.92
CA HIS A 42 1.49 -7.25 -7.20
C HIS A 42 1.28 -8.73 -6.81
N PRO A 43 0.52 -9.10 -5.73
CA PRO A 43 0.22 -10.50 -5.48
C PRO A 43 -0.66 -11.12 -6.58
N VAL A 44 -1.60 -10.37 -7.14
CA VAL A 44 -2.45 -10.82 -8.25
C VAL A 44 -1.63 -11.03 -9.52
N LEU A 45 -0.67 -10.13 -9.81
CA LEU A 45 0.25 -10.27 -10.94
C LEU A 45 1.14 -11.52 -10.78
N ILE A 46 1.68 -11.77 -9.58
CA ILE A 46 2.47 -12.96 -9.27
C ILE A 46 1.62 -14.23 -9.44
N PHE A 47 0.39 -14.24 -8.93
CA PHE A 47 -0.51 -15.37 -9.11
C PHE A 47 -0.82 -15.63 -10.59
N THR A 48 -1.04 -14.58 -11.36
CA THR A 48 -1.34 -14.68 -12.78
C THR A 48 -0.19 -15.27 -13.57
N ASP A 49 1.05 -14.85 -13.27
CA ASP A 49 2.25 -15.40 -13.90
C ASP A 49 2.45 -16.88 -13.51
N LEU A 50 2.29 -17.19 -12.22
CA LEU A 50 2.39 -18.56 -11.69
C LEU A 50 1.37 -19.50 -12.35
N ALA A 51 0.10 -19.08 -12.41
CA ALA A 51 -0.98 -19.85 -13.03
C ALA A 51 -0.76 -20.06 -14.55
N LYS A 52 -0.17 -19.08 -15.25
CA LYS A 52 0.23 -19.24 -16.66
C LYS A 52 1.35 -20.27 -16.82
N SER A 53 2.32 -20.29 -15.91
CA SER A 53 3.47 -21.19 -15.98
C SER A 53 3.11 -22.66 -15.66
N GLN A 54 2.11 -22.91 -14.80
CA GLN A 54 1.74 -24.25 -14.32
C GLN A 54 0.43 -24.79 -14.93
N GLY A 55 -0.31 -23.97 -15.66
CA GLY A 55 -1.66 -24.27 -16.14
C GLY A 55 -2.74 -23.83 -15.16
N ALA A 56 -3.89 -23.39 -15.69
CA ALA A 56 -4.93 -22.65 -14.96
C ALA A 56 -5.53 -23.33 -13.70
N ASN A 57 -5.32 -24.65 -13.53
CA ASN A 57 -5.87 -25.43 -12.41
C ASN A 57 -4.80 -25.90 -11.41
N ALA A 58 -3.56 -25.41 -11.53
CA ALA A 58 -2.42 -25.88 -10.76
C ALA A 58 -1.82 -24.83 -9.81
N ALA A 59 -2.47 -23.68 -9.57
CA ALA A 59 -1.98 -22.71 -8.60
C ALA A 59 -3.10 -22.26 -7.64
N THR A 60 -2.76 -22.09 -6.36
CA THR A 60 -3.68 -21.58 -5.34
C THR A 60 -3.20 -20.26 -4.76
N PHE A 61 -4.13 -19.33 -4.52
CA PHE A 61 -3.80 -18.01 -3.99
C PHE A 61 -4.84 -17.58 -2.94
N GLN A 62 -4.34 -17.10 -1.80
CA GLN A 62 -5.15 -16.48 -0.75
C GLN A 62 -4.73 -15.02 -0.59
N PHE A 63 -5.65 -14.09 -0.90
CA PHE A 63 -5.39 -12.66 -0.77
C PHE A 63 -5.96 -12.14 0.55
N LEU A 64 -5.09 -12.00 1.56
CA LEU A 64 -5.48 -11.62 2.93
C LEU A 64 -5.00 -10.22 3.32
N SER A 65 -4.33 -9.52 2.40
CA SER A 65 -3.87 -8.15 2.61
C SER A 65 -5.05 -7.20 2.79
N CYS A 66 -4.85 -6.13 3.53
CA CYS A 66 -5.94 -5.20 3.81
C CYS A 66 -5.41 -3.79 4.04
N THR A 67 -5.89 -2.83 3.25
CA THR A 67 -5.54 -1.41 3.40
C THR A 67 -5.74 -0.94 4.84
N GLY A 68 -4.77 -0.20 5.37
CA GLY A 68 -4.79 0.29 6.75
C GLY A 68 -4.35 -0.71 7.81
N SER A 69 -3.98 -1.94 7.43
CA SER A 69 -3.47 -2.93 8.39
C SER A 69 -2.15 -2.49 9.01
N THR A 70 -2.04 -2.68 10.32
CA THR A 70 -0.78 -2.64 11.09
C THR A 70 -0.29 -4.07 11.34
N THR A 71 0.90 -4.24 11.94
CA THR A 71 1.38 -5.58 12.34
C THR A 71 0.38 -6.30 13.24
N ASP A 72 -0.31 -5.56 14.12
CA ASP A 72 -1.32 -6.12 15.03
C ASP A 72 -2.53 -6.71 14.30
N ASN A 73 -2.80 -6.27 13.07
CA ASN A 73 -3.87 -6.83 12.25
C ASN A 73 -3.45 -8.09 11.49
N VAL A 74 -2.15 -8.38 11.40
CA VAL A 74 -1.69 -9.66 10.84
C VAL A 74 -1.76 -10.75 11.90
N LEU A 75 -1.37 -10.45 13.14
CA LEU A 75 -1.37 -11.37 14.29
C LEU A 75 -2.77 -11.93 14.60
N SER A 76 -2.82 -13.12 15.20
CA SER A 76 -4.05 -13.77 15.65
C SER A 76 -4.74 -13.06 16.82
N GLY A 77 -6.04 -13.33 16.97
CA GLY A 77 -6.85 -12.91 18.11
C GLY A 77 -7.55 -11.55 17.94
N GLY A 78 -7.24 -10.80 16.89
CA GLY A 78 -7.92 -9.56 16.54
C GLY A 78 -9.09 -9.76 15.57
N GLU A 79 -10.09 -8.86 15.59
CA GLU A 79 -11.23 -8.90 14.65
C GLU A 79 -10.80 -8.78 13.18
N ARG A 80 -9.67 -8.12 12.93
CA ARG A 80 -9.07 -7.92 11.59
C ARG A 80 -7.90 -8.85 11.31
N SER A 81 -7.69 -9.87 12.15
CA SER A 81 -6.59 -10.84 12.05
C SER A 81 -6.54 -11.49 10.67
N GLN A 82 -5.42 -11.31 9.98
CA GLN A 82 -5.18 -11.97 8.70
C GLN A 82 -4.78 -13.44 8.92
N ILE A 83 -4.01 -13.76 9.97
CA ILE A 83 -3.63 -15.14 10.32
C ILE A 83 -4.84 -16.01 10.68
N ASP A 84 -5.89 -15.45 11.30
CA ASP A 84 -7.10 -16.22 11.61
C ASP A 84 -7.95 -16.50 10.36
N LYS A 85 -7.92 -15.59 9.38
CA LYS A 85 -8.55 -15.78 8.07
C LYS A 85 -7.79 -16.75 7.17
N PHE A 86 -6.52 -17.00 7.45
CA PHE A 86 -5.67 -17.87 6.63
C PHE A 86 -6.09 -19.34 6.72
N ASN A 87 -6.57 -19.87 5.59
CA ASN A 87 -6.98 -21.27 5.47
C ASN A 87 -5.79 -22.15 5.05
N THR A 88 -5.20 -22.82 6.02
CA THR A 88 -4.03 -23.70 5.81
C THR A 88 -4.36 -25.04 5.15
N SER A 89 -5.65 -25.32 4.90
CA SER A 89 -6.10 -26.48 4.12
C SER A 89 -5.88 -26.30 2.61
N ILE A 90 -5.73 -25.05 2.17
CA ILE A 90 -5.36 -24.72 0.78
C ILE A 90 -3.84 -24.81 0.65
N ASN A 91 -3.35 -25.41 -0.44
CA ASN A 91 -1.90 -25.52 -0.62
C ASN A 91 -1.24 -24.14 -0.60
N THR A 92 -0.13 -24.04 0.13
CA THR A 92 0.60 -22.78 0.33
C THR A 92 2.08 -23.12 0.57
N ASP A 93 2.92 -22.74 -0.39
CA ASP A 93 4.36 -23.02 -0.45
C ASP A 93 5.21 -21.82 -0.06
N PHE A 94 4.67 -20.61 -0.19
CA PHE A 94 5.32 -19.40 0.31
C PHE A 94 4.29 -18.34 0.73
N ALA A 95 4.74 -17.33 1.45
CA ALA A 95 3.94 -16.13 1.75
C ALA A 95 4.61 -14.88 1.20
N ILE A 96 3.81 -13.87 0.91
CA ILE A 96 4.27 -12.50 0.66
C ILE A 96 3.74 -11.60 1.78
N LEU A 97 4.57 -10.67 2.24
CA LEU A 97 4.24 -9.74 3.32
C LEU A 97 4.73 -8.32 2.97
N SER A 98 3.80 -7.35 2.98
CA SER A 98 4.11 -5.91 3.03
C SER A 98 3.43 -5.31 4.24
N ILE A 99 4.16 -4.90 5.28
CA ILE A 99 3.56 -4.34 6.49
C ILE A 99 4.51 -3.39 7.20
N GLY A 100 3.97 -2.42 7.92
CA GLY A 100 4.72 -1.57 8.86
C GLY A 100 4.60 -0.07 8.65
N GLY A 101 4.30 0.37 7.43
CA GLY A 101 4.13 1.80 7.15
C GLY A 101 3.05 2.47 8.01
N ASN A 102 1.97 1.73 8.32
CA ASN A 102 0.88 2.18 9.17
C ASN A 102 1.28 2.23 10.66
N ASP A 103 2.03 1.25 11.16
CA ASP A 103 2.56 1.22 12.55
C ASP A 103 3.43 2.44 12.85
N LEU A 104 4.27 2.80 11.88
CA LEU A 104 5.18 3.93 11.96
C LEU A 104 4.48 5.27 11.72
N GLY A 105 3.26 5.27 11.17
CA GLY A 105 2.45 6.47 11.02
C GLY A 105 2.80 7.33 9.81
N PHE A 106 3.30 6.75 8.71
CA PHE A 106 3.73 7.49 7.52
C PHE A 106 2.64 8.40 6.92
N PHE A 107 1.36 8.03 7.04
CA PHE A 107 0.26 8.90 6.62
C PHE A 107 0.31 10.29 7.29
N ARG A 108 0.78 10.40 8.53
CA ARG A 108 0.92 11.68 9.24
C ARG A 108 1.95 12.59 8.55
N VAL A 109 3.07 12.02 8.12
CA VAL A 109 4.09 12.74 7.35
C VAL A 109 3.52 13.17 6.00
N MET A 110 2.86 12.27 5.27
CA MET A 110 2.25 12.60 3.98
C MET A 110 1.22 13.72 4.11
N ASN A 111 0.38 13.69 5.15
CA ASN A 111 -0.61 14.71 5.42
C ASN A 111 0.03 16.05 5.83
N ALA A 112 1.00 16.04 6.75
CA ALA A 112 1.60 17.29 7.26
C ALA A 112 2.56 17.96 6.27
N CYS A 113 3.33 17.18 5.52
CA CYS A 113 4.42 17.64 4.66
C CYS A 113 4.05 17.80 3.19
N ILE A 114 3.15 16.97 2.66
CA ILE A 114 2.92 16.86 1.21
C ILE A 114 1.51 17.30 0.81
N PHE A 115 0.49 16.56 1.24
CA PHE A 115 -0.87 16.72 0.71
C PHE A 115 -1.71 17.76 1.48
N ARG A 116 -1.51 17.89 2.80
CA ARG A 116 -2.34 18.70 3.70
C ARG A 116 -3.84 18.45 3.52
N PHE A 117 -4.30 17.21 3.61
CA PHE A 117 -5.72 16.88 3.48
C PHE A 117 -6.59 17.69 4.46
N TYR A 118 -6.13 17.93 5.70
CA TYR A 118 -6.84 18.77 6.67
C TYR A 118 -6.37 20.24 6.67
N SER A 119 -5.82 20.74 5.56
CA SER A 119 -5.36 22.13 5.39
C SER A 119 -4.45 22.57 6.54
N PHE A 120 -4.69 23.73 7.17
CA PHE A 120 -3.94 24.27 8.29
C PHE A 120 -3.88 23.30 9.50
N TYR A 121 -4.89 22.47 9.69
CA TYR A 121 -5.01 21.54 10.82
C TYR A 121 -4.23 20.22 10.65
N SER A 122 -3.52 20.04 9.54
CA SER A 122 -2.71 18.83 9.28
C SER A 122 -1.45 18.70 10.17
N GLY A 123 -1.24 19.63 11.11
CA GLY A 123 0.00 19.71 11.90
C GLY A 123 1.17 20.35 11.15
N THR A 124 2.35 20.33 11.78
CA THR A 124 3.59 20.80 11.17
C THR A 124 4.39 19.63 10.61
N CYS A 125 5.08 19.85 9.49
CA CYS A 125 5.91 18.81 8.87
C CYS A 125 7.02 18.35 9.83
N GLU A 126 7.73 19.28 10.50
CA GLU A 126 8.80 18.93 11.44
C GLU A 126 8.33 18.03 12.59
N ALA A 127 7.15 18.30 13.17
CA ALA A 127 6.61 17.45 14.24
C ALA A 127 6.25 16.05 13.73
N ALA A 128 5.69 15.96 12.51
CA ALA A 128 5.37 14.66 11.91
C ALA A 128 6.64 13.87 11.54
N LEU A 129 7.67 14.53 11.01
CA LEU A 129 8.97 13.93 10.73
C LEU A 129 9.62 13.39 12.02
N GLN A 130 9.56 14.16 13.11
CA GLN A 130 10.13 13.73 14.40
C GLN A 130 9.36 12.54 15.00
N ASP A 131 8.02 12.56 15.02
CA ASP A 131 7.20 11.44 15.55
C ASP A 131 7.52 10.12 14.82
N VAL A 132 7.66 10.17 13.49
CA VAL A 132 8.03 8.98 12.70
C VAL A 132 9.48 8.58 12.95
N SER A 133 10.42 9.53 13.06
CA SER A 133 11.82 9.23 13.39
C SER A 133 11.95 8.53 14.74
N ASP A 134 11.25 9.03 15.77
CA ASP A 134 11.27 8.45 17.12
C ASP A 134 10.72 7.02 17.13
N ARG A 135 9.66 6.75 16.37
CA ARG A 135 9.08 5.40 16.20
C ARG A 135 10.02 4.48 15.44
N ILE A 136 10.67 4.99 14.38
CA ILE A 136 11.68 4.23 13.65
C ILE A 136 12.85 3.92 14.57
N GLU A 137 13.34 4.85 15.40
CA GLU A 137 14.46 4.59 16.32
C GLU A 137 14.09 3.57 17.41
N GLY A 138 12.83 3.56 17.86
CA GLY A 138 12.31 2.64 18.86
C GLY A 138 12.31 1.15 18.42
N PRO A 139 12.33 0.21 19.38
CA PRO A 139 12.46 -1.23 19.09
C PRO A 139 11.12 -1.90 18.73
N ASP A 140 9.99 -1.24 19.04
CA ASP A 140 8.65 -1.83 18.96
C ASP A 140 8.33 -2.39 17.58
N PHE A 141 8.70 -1.66 16.52
CA PHE A 141 8.46 -2.10 15.15
C PHE A 141 9.20 -3.40 14.82
N GLU A 142 10.49 -3.48 15.18
CA GLU A 142 11.30 -4.67 14.90
C GLU A 142 10.75 -5.88 15.65
N GLN A 143 10.40 -5.72 16.93
CA GLN A 143 9.82 -6.78 17.76
C GLN A 143 8.48 -7.28 17.21
N ARG A 144 7.59 -6.37 16.80
CA ARG A 144 6.29 -6.76 16.23
C ARG A 144 6.42 -7.47 14.90
N LEU A 145 7.32 -7.01 14.03
CA LEU A 145 7.58 -7.68 12.76
C LEU A 145 8.13 -9.10 12.96
N GLU A 146 9.05 -9.28 13.92
CA GLU A 146 9.52 -10.61 14.29
C GLU A 146 8.37 -11.51 14.76
N MET A 147 7.45 -11.00 15.59
CA MET A 147 6.25 -11.74 16.03
C MET A 147 5.37 -12.15 14.84
N VAL A 148 5.06 -11.21 13.93
CA VAL A 148 4.26 -11.49 12.73
C VAL A 148 4.89 -12.61 11.90
N ILE A 149 6.19 -12.51 11.63
CA ILE A 149 6.90 -13.49 10.81
C ILE A 149 6.89 -14.87 11.48
N MET A 150 7.20 -14.94 12.77
CA MET A 150 7.18 -16.21 13.51
C MET A 150 5.79 -16.82 13.55
N GLU A 151 4.74 -16.01 13.72
CA GLU A 151 3.37 -16.52 13.78
C GLU A 151 2.87 -17.03 12.43
N ILE A 152 3.28 -16.41 11.32
CA ILE A 152 3.03 -16.94 9.97
C ILE A 152 3.71 -18.32 9.82
N LEU A 153 4.98 -18.45 10.23
CA LEU A 153 5.72 -19.71 10.18
C LEU A 153 5.05 -20.79 11.05
N ASP A 154 4.62 -20.45 12.25
CA ASP A 154 3.95 -21.37 13.17
C ASP A 154 2.59 -21.82 12.63
N LYS A 155 1.82 -20.89 12.04
CA LYS A 155 0.52 -21.17 11.41
C LYS A 155 0.61 -22.19 10.29
N VAL A 156 1.70 -22.20 9.51
CA VAL A 156 1.93 -23.20 8.44
C VAL A 156 2.62 -24.47 8.91
N HIS A 157 2.97 -24.57 10.20
CA HIS A 157 3.79 -25.65 10.76
C HIS A 157 5.09 -25.83 9.96
N TRP A 158 5.89 -24.76 9.89
CA TRP A 158 7.11 -24.66 9.07
C TRP A 158 8.08 -25.84 9.24
N GLU A 159 8.10 -26.53 10.38
CA GLU A 159 8.93 -27.71 10.63
C GLU A 159 8.57 -28.87 9.71
N LYS A 160 7.29 -28.97 9.34
CA LYS A 160 6.76 -29.95 8.38
C LYS A 160 6.86 -29.46 6.93
N ARG A 161 7.16 -28.18 6.73
CA ARG A 161 7.29 -27.51 5.43
C ARG A 161 8.64 -26.80 5.34
N PRO A 162 9.77 -27.53 5.33
CA PRO A 162 11.10 -26.91 5.35
C PRO A 162 11.40 -26.01 4.14
N TRP A 163 10.67 -26.18 3.03
CA TRP A 163 10.74 -25.33 1.83
C TRP A 163 9.97 -24.01 1.94
N PHE A 164 9.08 -23.87 2.93
CA PHE A 164 8.25 -22.67 3.05
C PHE A 164 9.11 -21.45 3.38
N VAL A 165 8.91 -20.39 2.58
CA VAL A 165 9.59 -19.09 2.74
C VAL A 165 8.58 -17.94 2.78
N ILE A 166 8.93 -16.89 3.51
CA ILE A 166 8.19 -15.63 3.54
C ILE A 166 9.00 -14.61 2.76
N THR A 167 8.38 -13.92 1.82
CA THR A 167 8.97 -12.80 1.10
C THR A 167 8.43 -11.51 1.69
N VAL A 168 9.30 -10.71 2.31
CA VAL A 168 8.93 -9.41 2.87
C VAL A 168 9.40 -8.32 1.91
N THR A 169 8.47 -7.54 1.39
CA THR A 169 8.77 -6.44 0.48
C THR A 169 9.20 -5.20 1.25
N GLY A 170 10.19 -4.47 0.74
CA GLY A 170 10.54 -3.13 1.23
C GLY A 170 9.59 -2.04 0.73
N TYR A 171 10.01 -0.79 0.89
CA TYR A 171 9.35 0.40 0.35
C TYR A 171 10.28 1.18 -0.58
N ALA A 172 9.74 1.82 -1.61
CA ALA A 172 10.51 2.72 -2.48
C ALA A 172 10.47 4.16 -1.97
N ARG A 173 11.58 4.89 -2.17
CA ARG A 173 11.68 6.34 -1.96
C ARG A 173 10.69 7.05 -2.86
N PHE A 174 9.96 8.02 -2.30
CA PHE A 174 8.89 8.74 -3.02
C PHE A 174 9.41 9.77 -4.03
N PHE A 175 10.57 10.36 -3.75
CA PHE A 175 11.05 11.53 -4.49
C PHE A 175 12.43 11.30 -5.08
N SER A 176 12.68 11.81 -6.27
CA SER A 176 14.04 12.12 -6.68
C SER A 176 14.54 13.34 -5.89
N VAL A 177 15.85 13.39 -5.63
CA VAL A 177 16.56 14.44 -4.86
C VAL A 177 17.77 14.97 -5.62
N GLU A 178 17.86 14.67 -6.92
CA GLU A 178 19.00 15.02 -7.77
C GLU A 178 19.08 16.53 -8.03
N THR A 179 17.93 17.17 -8.28
CA THR A 179 17.83 18.59 -8.60
C THR A 179 16.94 19.34 -7.59
N ASP A 180 17.02 20.68 -7.62
CA ASP A 180 16.17 21.62 -6.90
C ASP A 180 14.99 22.14 -7.75
N GLU A 181 14.84 21.66 -9.00
CA GLU A 181 13.78 22.09 -9.93
C GLU A 181 12.38 21.94 -9.33
N CYS A 182 12.17 20.92 -8.50
CA CYS A 182 10.90 20.64 -7.82
C CYS A 182 10.66 21.48 -6.56
N ASP A 183 11.60 22.33 -6.12
CA ASP A 183 11.52 23.02 -4.83
C ASP A 183 10.33 23.99 -4.75
N ASN A 184 9.82 24.46 -5.89
CA ASN A 184 8.64 25.31 -5.96
C ASN A 184 7.35 24.57 -6.33
N CYS A 185 7.43 23.28 -6.63
CA CYS A 185 6.27 22.42 -6.89
C CYS A 185 5.49 22.12 -5.60
N THR A 186 4.25 21.66 -5.76
CA THR A 186 3.41 21.20 -4.65
C THR A 186 2.53 20.04 -5.11
N LEU A 187 2.37 19.03 -4.26
CA LEU A 187 1.32 18.00 -4.41
C LEU A 187 0.13 18.26 -3.48
N GLY A 188 0.09 19.43 -2.82
CA GLY A 188 -0.96 19.77 -1.88
C GLY A 188 -2.34 19.80 -2.52
N VAL A 189 -3.35 19.28 -1.81
CA VAL A 189 -4.73 19.25 -2.32
C VAL A 189 -5.37 20.63 -2.35
N TRP A 190 -4.89 21.55 -1.51
CA TRP A 190 -5.33 22.93 -1.43
C TRP A 190 -4.39 23.89 -2.16
N TRP A 191 -4.95 24.99 -2.65
CA TRP A 191 -4.19 26.11 -3.19
C TRP A 191 -3.12 26.56 -2.19
N GLN A 192 -1.90 26.82 -2.67
CA GLN A 192 -0.72 27.13 -1.84
C GLN A 192 -0.34 26.03 -0.83
N GLY A 193 -0.46 24.76 -1.23
CA GLY A 193 0.09 23.64 -0.47
C GLY A 193 1.60 23.72 -0.23
N PRO A 194 2.16 22.83 0.63
CA PRO A 194 3.58 22.77 0.93
C PRO A 194 4.44 22.64 -0.31
N LYS A 195 5.63 23.23 -0.23
CA LYS A 195 6.63 23.15 -1.28
C LYS A 195 7.45 21.86 -1.14
N LEU A 196 7.70 21.19 -2.26
CA LEU A 196 8.48 19.95 -2.34
C LEU A 196 9.99 20.25 -2.31
N LYS A 197 10.42 21.02 -1.31
CA LYS A 197 11.83 21.39 -1.16
C LYS A 197 12.71 20.15 -1.04
N ARG A 198 13.91 20.23 -1.60
CA ARG A 198 14.88 19.14 -1.64
C ARG A 198 15.20 18.56 -0.27
N ASP A 199 15.28 19.40 0.76
CA ASP A 199 15.54 18.97 2.14
C ASP A 199 14.40 18.12 2.71
N VAL A 200 13.15 18.51 2.48
CA VAL A 200 11.96 17.72 2.86
C VAL A 200 11.94 16.39 2.12
N ARG A 201 12.15 16.41 0.79
CA ARG A 201 12.23 15.19 -0.04
C ARG A 201 13.32 14.24 0.47
N GLN A 202 14.51 14.77 0.75
CA GLN A 202 15.64 13.99 1.27
C GLN A 202 15.33 13.36 2.64
N ARG A 203 14.74 14.13 3.57
CA ARG A 203 14.38 13.61 4.90
C ARG A 203 13.35 12.48 4.79
N MET A 204 12.33 12.64 3.94
CA MET A 204 11.34 11.59 3.70
C MET A 204 11.96 10.33 3.08
N ASN A 205 12.84 10.49 2.09
CA ASN A 205 13.58 9.36 1.52
C ASN A 205 14.48 8.66 2.55
N ASN A 206 15.14 9.41 3.45
CA ASN A 206 15.96 8.83 4.50
C ASN A 206 15.12 7.99 5.47
N MET A 207 13.89 8.41 5.80
CA MET A 207 12.98 7.61 6.62
C MET A 207 12.60 6.31 5.92
N VAL A 208 12.29 6.34 4.62
CA VAL A 208 12.02 5.11 3.85
C VAL A 208 13.20 4.13 3.93
N MET A 209 14.43 4.63 3.73
CA MET A 209 15.62 3.80 3.85
C MET A 209 15.80 3.23 5.26
N ALA A 210 15.57 4.05 6.30
CA ALA A 210 15.66 3.61 7.69
C ALA A 210 14.64 2.50 8.03
N VAL A 211 13.43 2.56 7.46
CA VAL A 211 12.44 1.49 7.57
C VAL A 211 12.90 0.23 6.85
N ASN A 212 13.38 0.34 5.61
CA ASN A 212 13.93 -0.81 4.88
C ASN A 212 15.08 -1.48 5.65
N ASP A 213 15.93 -0.69 6.31
CA ASP A 213 16.99 -1.22 7.16
C ASP A 213 16.44 -1.93 8.41
N LYS A 214 15.32 -1.45 8.99
CA LYS A 214 14.63 -2.17 10.08
C LYS A 214 14.01 -3.48 9.61
N LEU A 215 13.35 -3.48 8.46
CA LEU A 215 12.83 -4.70 7.86
C LEU A 215 13.96 -5.73 7.69
N LYS A 216 15.09 -5.34 7.09
CA LYS A 216 16.28 -6.20 6.91
C LYS A 216 16.79 -6.74 8.25
N ARG A 217 16.95 -5.88 9.28
CA ARG A 217 17.42 -6.31 10.60
C ARG A 217 16.49 -7.29 11.30
N SER A 218 15.18 -7.05 11.29
CA SER A 218 14.20 -8.02 11.84
C SER A 218 14.27 -9.35 11.11
N ILE A 219 14.37 -9.32 9.78
CA ILE A 219 14.49 -10.52 8.95
C ILE A 219 15.75 -11.31 9.27
N ASP A 220 16.90 -10.62 9.41
CA ASP A 220 18.16 -11.25 9.80
C ASP A 220 18.06 -11.85 11.22
N ALA A 221 17.42 -11.15 12.16
CA ALA A 221 17.21 -11.63 13.53
C ALA A 221 16.31 -12.88 13.58
N VAL A 222 15.27 -12.96 12.74
CA VAL A 222 14.47 -14.18 12.59
C VAL A 222 15.28 -15.28 11.94
N ASN A 223 15.93 -15.01 10.81
CA ASN A 223 16.68 -16.00 10.04
C ASN A 223 17.82 -16.63 10.86
N ALA A 224 18.44 -15.88 11.77
CA ALA A 224 19.46 -16.40 12.68
C ALA A 224 18.95 -17.52 13.61
N ARG A 225 17.63 -17.69 13.77
CA ARG A 225 17.01 -18.77 14.56
C ARG A 225 16.87 -20.08 13.77
N PHE A 226 17.15 -20.06 12.46
CA PHE A 226 16.98 -21.21 11.57
C PHE A 226 18.30 -21.61 10.92
N THR A 227 18.45 -22.90 10.61
CA THR A 227 19.62 -23.40 9.86
C THR A 227 19.60 -22.99 8.39
N THR A 228 18.40 -22.84 7.83
CA THR A 228 18.16 -22.32 6.48
C THR A 228 17.28 -21.09 6.60
N PRO A 229 17.63 -19.95 5.94
CA PRO A 229 16.80 -18.75 5.94
C PRO A 229 15.35 -19.05 5.57
N LYS A 230 14.42 -18.51 6.35
CA LYS A 230 12.97 -18.65 6.16
C LYS A 230 12.33 -17.41 5.57
N VAL A 231 13.06 -16.30 5.55
CA VAL A 231 12.54 -15.01 5.15
C VAL A 231 13.49 -14.33 4.18
N ILE A 232 12.95 -13.80 3.09
CA ILE A 232 13.68 -13.11 2.04
C ILE A 232 13.20 -11.66 2.02
N PHE A 233 14.14 -10.71 2.10
CA PHE A 233 13.82 -9.30 1.88
C PHE A 233 13.86 -8.98 0.38
N VAL A 234 12.83 -8.31 -0.14
CA VAL A 234 12.76 -7.84 -1.51
C VAL A 234 12.91 -6.32 -1.55
N ASP A 235 14.11 -5.88 -1.94
CA ASP A 235 14.43 -4.48 -2.18
C ASP A 235 14.12 -4.10 -3.63
N TYR A 236 13.06 -3.32 -3.84
CA TYR A 236 12.70 -2.83 -5.17
C TYR A 236 12.95 -1.33 -5.35
N ASP A 237 13.50 -0.63 -4.36
CA ASP A 237 13.63 0.84 -4.40
C ASP A 237 14.45 1.33 -5.60
N ALA A 238 15.56 0.65 -5.92
CA ALA A 238 16.39 1.01 -7.08
C ALA A 238 15.65 0.84 -8.42
N ARG A 239 14.59 0.02 -8.48
CA ARG A 239 13.76 -0.11 -9.69
C ARG A 239 12.89 1.12 -9.93
N PHE A 240 12.68 1.95 -8.90
CA PHE A 240 11.93 3.19 -9.00
C PHE A 240 12.78 4.37 -9.48
N ASP A 241 14.10 4.21 -9.70
CA ASP A 241 14.93 5.26 -10.26
C ASP A 241 14.39 5.68 -11.65
N GLY A 242 14.10 6.98 -11.83
CA GLY A 242 13.43 7.49 -13.03
C GLY A 242 11.89 7.42 -12.97
N HIS A 243 11.31 6.88 -11.91
CA HIS A 243 9.87 6.70 -11.75
C HIS A 243 9.27 7.35 -10.49
N ARG A 244 10.07 8.12 -9.74
CA ARG A 244 9.63 8.83 -8.53
C ARG A 244 8.89 10.13 -8.88
N PHE A 245 8.38 10.82 -7.86
CA PHE A 245 8.02 12.23 -7.99
C PHE A 245 9.28 13.09 -8.09
N CYS A 246 9.18 14.25 -8.73
CA CYS A 246 10.28 15.22 -8.84
C CYS A 246 11.53 14.70 -9.57
N GLU A 247 11.38 13.74 -10.50
CA GLU A 247 12.46 13.31 -11.38
C GLU A 247 12.99 14.49 -12.22
N PRO A 248 14.28 14.49 -12.63
CA PRO A 248 14.87 15.57 -13.42
C PRO A 248 14.00 15.90 -14.63
N THR A 249 13.83 17.19 -14.95
CA THR A 249 13.00 17.70 -16.06
C THR A 249 11.48 17.52 -15.91
N VAL A 250 11.00 16.94 -14.80
CA VAL A 250 9.56 16.79 -14.52
C VAL A 250 9.07 17.97 -13.66
N THR A 251 8.02 18.65 -14.13
CA THR A 251 7.32 19.68 -13.33
C THR A 251 6.09 19.06 -12.67
N GLU A 252 6.12 18.96 -11.34
CA GLU A 252 5.02 18.41 -10.55
C GLU A 252 3.92 19.44 -10.22
N PRO A 253 2.64 19.02 -10.13
CA PRO A 253 2.14 17.66 -10.33
C PRO A 253 2.00 17.27 -11.80
N ALA A 254 2.63 16.18 -12.21
CA ALA A 254 2.66 15.72 -13.59
C ALA A 254 1.53 14.72 -13.91
N TYR A 255 0.27 15.18 -13.92
CA TYR A 255 -0.93 14.32 -14.09
C TYR A 255 -0.99 13.47 -15.37
N ASN A 256 -0.25 13.84 -16.42
CA ASN A 256 -0.19 13.10 -17.68
C ASN A 256 1.05 12.21 -17.82
N ARG A 257 1.91 12.16 -16.79
CA ARG A 257 3.12 11.33 -16.80
C ARG A 257 2.78 9.91 -16.36
N THR A 258 2.92 8.96 -17.29
CA THR A 258 2.73 7.52 -17.03
C THR A 258 3.93 6.89 -16.33
N GLU A 259 5.11 7.52 -16.46
CA GLU A 259 6.35 7.02 -15.86
C GLU A 259 6.45 7.28 -14.35
N THR A 260 5.45 7.90 -13.71
CA THR A 260 5.42 8.00 -12.24
C THR A 260 4.73 6.75 -11.70
N TRP A 261 5.46 5.93 -10.95
CA TRP A 261 4.95 4.66 -10.39
C TRP A 261 4.31 4.81 -9.01
N PHE A 262 3.96 6.04 -8.63
CA PHE A 262 3.16 6.34 -7.46
C PHE A 262 1.84 6.99 -7.86
N PHE A 263 0.76 6.65 -7.15
CA PHE A 263 -0.53 7.33 -7.34
C PHE A 263 -0.45 8.80 -6.94
N LEU A 264 -1.01 9.65 -7.80
CA LEU A 264 -1.09 11.09 -7.63
C LEU A 264 -2.55 11.46 -7.32
N VAL A 265 -2.79 12.18 -6.23
CA VAL A 265 -4.13 12.62 -5.83
C VAL A 265 -4.80 13.42 -6.95
N GLY A 266 -6.00 13.00 -7.37
CA GLY A 266 -6.72 13.60 -8.49
C GLY A 266 -6.23 13.14 -9.87
N GLY A 267 -5.33 12.16 -9.93
CA GLY A 267 -4.79 11.59 -11.16
C GLY A 267 -5.75 10.66 -11.88
N LYS A 268 -5.44 10.33 -13.14
CA LYS A 268 -6.29 9.45 -13.97
C LYS A 268 -6.41 8.05 -13.40
N ASP A 269 -5.36 7.57 -12.74
CA ASP A 269 -5.33 6.21 -12.18
C ASP A 269 -6.34 6.03 -11.04
N ASN A 270 -6.59 7.10 -10.29
CA ASN A 270 -7.60 7.20 -9.24
C ASN A 270 -9.04 7.36 -9.79
N ASN A 271 -9.22 7.40 -11.13
CA ASN A 271 -10.53 7.50 -11.76
C ASN A 271 -10.93 6.14 -12.32
N PRO A 272 -11.87 5.40 -11.68
CA PRO A 272 -12.28 4.08 -12.14
C PRO A 272 -12.91 4.05 -13.55
N ASN A 273 -13.23 5.22 -14.14
CA ASN A 273 -13.69 5.34 -15.53
C ASN A 273 -12.56 5.52 -16.56
N VAL A 274 -11.31 5.71 -16.11
CA VAL A 274 -10.15 6.04 -16.95
C VAL A 274 -8.94 5.15 -16.65
N THR A 275 -8.88 4.50 -15.48
CA THR A 275 -7.93 3.40 -15.23
C THR A 275 -8.13 2.34 -16.31
N ASP A 276 -7.06 1.93 -16.99
CA ASP A 276 -7.13 1.03 -18.16
C ASP A 276 -7.96 -0.22 -17.79
N PRO A 277 -9.11 -0.46 -18.44
CA PRO A 277 -10.01 -1.55 -18.10
C PRO A 277 -9.48 -2.90 -18.57
N THR A 278 -8.17 -3.06 -18.79
CA THR A 278 -7.58 -4.37 -19.03
C THR A 278 -8.03 -5.30 -17.92
N PRO A 279 -8.83 -6.34 -18.23
CA PRO A 279 -9.26 -7.28 -17.22
C PRO A 279 -8.04 -7.95 -16.61
N ALA A 280 -8.08 -8.23 -15.30
CA ALA A 280 -7.14 -9.16 -14.71
C ALA A 280 -7.08 -10.42 -15.59
N PRO A 281 -5.90 -10.96 -15.93
CA PRO A 281 -5.83 -12.10 -16.83
C PRO A 281 -6.46 -13.30 -16.10
N ASN A 282 -7.68 -13.67 -16.53
CA ASN A 282 -8.60 -14.69 -15.98
C ASN A 282 -9.72 -14.21 -15.05
N GLY A 283 -10.18 -12.97 -15.15
CA GLY A 283 -11.54 -12.63 -14.69
C GLY A 283 -12.58 -13.42 -15.50
N THR A 284 -13.30 -14.34 -14.86
CA THR A 284 -14.51 -14.94 -15.44
C THR A 284 -15.46 -13.81 -15.83
N SER A 285 -15.78 -13.70 -17.12
CA SER A 285 -16.65 -12.65 -17.63
C SER A 285 -18.07 -12.81 -17.07
N ILE A 286 -18.37 -12.14 -15.96
CA ILE A 286 -19.76 -11.89 -15.59
C ILE A 286 -20.17 -10.63 -16.33
N ARG A 287 -21.04 -10.80 -17.34
CA ARG A 287 -21.75 -9.68 -17.96
C ARG A 287 -22.49 -8.91 -16.87
N THR A 288 -22.12 -7.67 -16.64
CA THR A 288 -22.95 -6.73 -15.88
C THR A 288 -23.21 -5.50 -16.73
N ASP A 289 -24.49 -5.32 -17.06
CA ASP A 289 -25.03 -4.12 -17.65
C ASP A 289 -24.72 -2.91 -16.73
N GLY A 290 -24.02 -1.92 -17.28
CA GLY A 290 -24.05 -0.54 -16.78
C GLY A 290 -23.47 -0.29 -15.40
N ALA A 291 -22.14 -0.32 -15.26
CA ALA A 291 -21.45 0.35 -14.16
C ALA A 291 -21.62 1.87 -14.28
N ARG A 292 -22.75 2.40 -13.79
CA ARG A 292 -22.92 3.84 -13.58
C ARG A 292 -21.95 4.30 -12.50
N SER A 293 -21.03 5.19 -12.89
CA SER A 293 -20.28 6.12 -12.04
C SER A 293 -21.04 6.49 -10.77
N ARG A 294 -20.56 6.06 -9.60
CA ARG A 294 -21.13 6.49 -8.31
C ARG A 294 -20.15 7.41 -7.61
N THR A 295 -20.13 8.69 -7.97
CA THR A 295 -19.75 9.74 -7.03
C THR A 295 -20.41 9.43 -5.68
N LEU A 296 -19.66 9.39 -4.57
CA LEU A 296 -20.22 9.15 -3.25
C LEU A 296 -21.44 10.04 -3.07
N SER A 297 -22.56 9.43 -2.68
CA SER A 297 -23.76 10.21 -2.36
C SER A 297 -23.37 11.30 -1.36
N PRO A 298 -23.85 12.54 -1.50
CA PRO A 298 -23.67 13.57 -0.48
C PRO A 298 -24.19 13.15 0.91
N LEU A 299 -24.98 12.07 0.97
CA LEU A 299 -25.52 11.44 2.19
C LEU A 299 -24.65 10.28 2.71
N SER A 300 -23.50 9.99 2.09
CA SER A 300 -22.56 8.98 2.58
C SER A 300 -21.90 9.50 3.86
N THR A 301 -21.84 8.67 4.89
CA THR A 301 -21.11 8.98 6.13
C THR A 301 -19.62 9.26 5.88
N LEU A 302 -19.07 8.80 4.75
CA LEU A 302 -17.68 9.04 4.34
C LEU A 302 -17.43 10.47 3.82
N VAL A 303 -18.49 11.23 3.48
CA VAL A 303 -18.41 12.63 3.05
C VAL A 303 -19.13 13.58 4.00
N ASP A 304 -19.63 13.08 5.14
CA ASP A 304 -20.19 13.89 6.20
C ASP A 304 -19.08 14.31 7.18
N PRO A 305 -18.72 15.60 7.26
CA PRO A 305 -17.62 16.06 8.09
C PRO A 305 -17.85 15.85 9.60
N ASP A 306 -19.09 15.62 10.04
CA ASP A 306 -19.42 15.42 11.45
C ASP A 306 -19.32 13.95 11.88
N THR A 307 -19.47 13.01 10.93
CA THR A 307 -19.55 11.57 11.23
C THR A 307 -18.44 10.74 10.60
N CYS A 308 -17.67 11.28 9.65
CA CYS A 308 -16.66 10.52 8.89
C CYS A 308 -15.42 10.07 9.69
N LEU A 309 -15.09 10.73 10.81
CA LEU A 309 -13.80 10.56 11.47
C LEU A 309 -13.63 9.17 12.09
N SER A 310 -14.54 8.79 13.01
CA SER A 310 -14.40 7.53 13.76
C SER A 310 -14.39 6.29 12.86
N PRO A 311 -15.26 6.17 11.83
CA PRO A 311 -15.19 5.05 10.89
C PRO A 311 -13.86 5.01 10.11
N ALA A 312 -13.38 6.17 9.64
CA ALA A 312 -12.13 6.23 8.88
C ALA A 312 -10.91 5.90 9.77
N GLU A 313 -10.84 6.41 10.99
CA GLU A 313 -9.79 6.04 11.96
C GLU A 313 -9.85 4.55 12.32
N GLY A 314 -11.06 4.01 12.57
CA GLY A 314 -11.25 2.60 12.88
C GLY A 314 -10.86 1.65 11.74
N SER A 315 -11.07 2.08 10.49
CA SER A 315 -10.63 1.31 9.32
C SER A 315 -9.11 1.34 9.12
N GLY A 316 -8.42 2.39 9.58
CA GLY A 316 -7.01 2.62 9.25
C GLY A 316 -6.75 2.97 7.78
N ASP A 317 -7.80 3.02 6.95
CA ASP A 317 -7.71 3.37 5.54
C ASP A 317 -7.37 4.86 5.39
N TRP A 318 -6.13 5.11 4.99
CA TRP A 318 -5.59 6.43 4.83
C TRP A 318 -6.32 7.25 3.75
N GLY A 319 -6.93 6.60 2.75
CA GLY A 319 -7.72 7.24 1.69
C GLY A 319 -9.07 7.74 2.19
N LEU A 320 -9.78 6.94 3.00
CA LEU A 320 -10.95 7.41 3.75
C LEU A 320 -10.58 8.52 4.72
N MET A 321 -9.40 8.43 5.32
CA MET A 321 -8.93 9.47 6.22
C MET A 321 -8.70 10.80 5.53
N ALA A 322 -8.04 10.77 4.37
CA ALA A 322 -7.83 11.92 3.51
C ALA A 322 -9.16 12.57 3.09
N LEU A 323 -10.16 11.77 2.66
CA LEU A 323 -11.49 12.26 2.28
C LEU A 323 -12.22 12.95 3.44
N CYS A 324 -12.20 12.35 4.62
CA CYS A 324 -12.82 12.93 5.80
C CYS A 324 -12.13 14.23 6.21
N TYR A 325 -10.80 14.26 6.22
CA TYR A 325 -10.02 15.47 6.49
C TYR A 325 -10.30 16.58 5.49
N MET A 326 -10.42 16.26 4.20
CA MET A 326 -10.74 17.26 3.18
C MET A 326 -12.13 17.86 3.36
N THR A 327 -13.12 17.01 3.63
CA THR A 327 -14.50 17.45 3.88
C THR A 327 -14.57 18.32 5.13
N ARG A 328 -13.90 17.92 6.21
CA ARG A 328 -13.82 18.70 7.45
C ARG A 328 -13.09 20.02 7.26
N ALA A 329 -11.96 20.03 6.55
CA ALA A 329 -11.26 21.26 6.19
C ALA A 329 -12.20 22.24 5.47
N LYS A 330 -12.99 21.75 4.51
CA LYS A 330 -13.93 22.58 3.75
C LYS A 330 -15.11 23.09 4.58
N ARG A 331 -15.58 22.31 5.56
CA ARG A 331 -16.58 22.76 6.56
C ARG A 331 -16.00 23.85 7.46
N ASP A 332 -14.80 23.62 7.99
CA ASP A 332 -14.14 24.49 8.96
C ASP A 332 -13.66 25.80 8.30
N ASP A 333 -13.23 25.75 7.03
CA ASP A 333 -12.90 26.89 6.21
C ASP A 333 -13.51 26.77 4.79
N PRO A 334 -14.73 27.32 4.59
CA PRO A 334 -15.39 27.32 3.28
C PRO A 334 -14.63 28.05 2.18
N SER A 335 -13.66 28.91 2.52
CA SER A 335 -12.88 29.68 1.55
C SER A 335 -11.80 28.86 0.85
N LEU A 336 -11.43 27.70 1.40
CA LEU A 336 -10.40 26.82 0.83
C LEU A 336 -10.71 26.47 -0.62
N ARG A 337 -9.71 26.63 -1.48
CA ARG A 337 -9.80 26.25 -2.90
C ARG A 337 -8.90 25.05 -3.14
N PHE A 338 -9.42 24.07 -3.86
CA PHE A 338 -8.58 22.96 -4.31
C PHE A 338 -7.51 23.47 -5.28
N ALA A 339 -6.33 22.86 -5.24
CA ALA A 339 -5.25 23.18 -6.15
C ALA A 339 -5.59 22.79 -7.61
N HIS A 340 -6.41 21.75 -7.78
CA HIS A 340 -6.81 21.20 -9.07
C HIS A 340 -8.28 20.74 -9.04
N GLU A 341 -9.00 20.91 -10.15
CA GLU A 341 -10.43 20.57 -10.25
C GLU A 341 -10.73 19.06 -10.04
N GLY A 342 -9.77 18.19 -10.37
CA GLY A 342 -9.92 16.72 -10.25
C GLY A 342 -9.92 16.17 -8.82
N VAL A 343 -9.51 16.96 -7.82
CA VAL A 343 -9.40 16.51 -6.42
C VAL A 343 -10.77 16.21 -5.79
N MET A 344 -11.84 16.85 -6.29
CA MET A 344 -13.21 16.70 -5.75
C MET A 344 -13.97 15.46 -6.27
N ILE A 345 -13.48 14.78 -7.31
CA ILE A 345 -14.32 13.91 -8.13
C ILE A 345 -14.16 12.41 -7.81
N GLN A 346 -13.21 12.02 -6.94
CA GLN A 346 -12.81 10.61 -6.84
C GLN A 346 -13.28 9.93 -5.54
N ASN A 347 -13.95 8.79 -5.73
CA ASN A 347 -14.55 7.96 -4.69
C ASN A 347 -13.54 7.15 -3.88
N SER A 348 -12.28 7.17 -4.32
CA SER A 348 -11.11 6.68 -3.63
C SER A 348 -10.05 7.78 -3.78
N ILE A 349 -9.45 8.21 -2.67
CA ILE A 349 -8.20 8.97 -2.76
C ILE A 349 -7.10 7.91 -2.70
N GLU A 350 -6.34 7.83 -3.79
CA GLU A 350 -5.11 7.06 -3.92
C GLU A 350 -3.94 8.02 -4.07
N ALA A 351 -2.93 7.86 -3.23
CA ALA A 351 -1.88 8.82 -3.02
C ALA A 351 -0.70 8.04 -2.44
N SER A 352 0.41 8.04 -3.15
CA SER A 352 1.67 7.50 -2.60
C SER A 352 1.63 6.00 -2.28
N VAL A 353 0.86 5.22 -3.03
CA VAL A 353 0.99 3.76 -3.14
C VAL A 353 1.59 3.42 -4.51
N MET A 354 2.28 2.29 -4.61
CA MET A 354 2.91 1.79 -5.83
C MET A 354 1.87 1.44 -6.90
N LYS A 355 2.10 1.88 -8.14
CA LYS A 355 1.35 1.43 -9.33
C LYS A 355 1.81 0.03 -9.77
N PRO A 356 0.95 -0.73 -10.48
CA PRO A 356 1.24 -2.09 -10.94
C PRO A 356 2.53 -2.23 -11.74
#